data_AF-A0A938SBE4-F1
#
_entry.id   AF-A0A938SBE4-F1
#
_cell.length_a   1.000
_cell.length_b   1.000
_cell.length_c   1.000
_cell.angle_alpha   90.00
_cell.angle_beta   90.00
_cell.angle_gamma   90.00
#
_symmetry.space_group_name_H-M   'P 1'
#
loop_
_entity.id
_entity.type
_entity.pdbx_description
1 polymer ?
#
loop_
_entity_poly.entity_id
_entity_poly.type
_entity_poly.pdbx_seq_one_letter_code
_entity_poly.pdbx_strand_id
1 'polypeptide(L)'
;MSSLLVGAARRDITPSGEVEMRGSFSRRPATRVNDPLYAKALWLDDGSDRAALVTCDLICVTRDMLEKCRVALAASIGLEPRQFILTGTHTHSAPKVEPPYSDGAVKQIVAAVEEARNDAREAKVKTARALVYGISFNRRVWQADGKVGMYFGYRSQDIVLLDGPTDPILGLFAFESPGRPPIILANYGLHACTAGPGALSADYPAAFEQALREHTGQEIVLHFTNAPCGNVNHCDLSNPRENQPPGIHRLRVGSILAESAARILKEARPIDGVPVRAVSRKRQLKCRPFTAEELADARKVNIYDPKTWGGDFLEAARKRAICTAADWGGERELEVQALRFGPAGLAFLPGEIFVEFAIRIKK
;
A
#
# COMPACT_ATOMS: atom_id res chain seq x y z
N MET A 1 -27.86 6.02 21.36
CA MET A 1 -26.73 6.36 20.46
C MET A 1 -26.36 5.07 19.75
N SER A 2 -26.22 5.08 18.42
CA SER A 2 -25.76 3.88 17.69
C SER A 2 -24.31 3.59 18.08
N SER A 3 -24.03 2.36 18.51
CA SER A 3 -22.66 1.91 18.80
C SER A 3 -21.96 1.50 17.50
N LEU A 4 -20.64 1.68 17.44
CA LEU A 4 -19.82 1.17 16.34
C LEU A 4 -19.39 -0.26 16.67
N LEU A 5 -19.76 -1.22 15.82
CA LEU A 5 -19.22 -2.57 15.83
C LEU A 5 -17.97 -2.64 14.96
N VAL A 6 -16.90 -3.19 15.51
CA VAL A 6 -15.60 -3.36 14.85
C VAL A 6 -15.11 -4.77 15.08
N GLY A 7 -14.61 -5.41 14.03
CA GLY A 7 -13.94 -6.69 14.13
C GLY A 7 -12.76 -6.79 13.17
N ALA A 8 -11.82 -7.68 13.47
CA ALA A 8 -10.67 -7.89 12.61
C ALA A 8 -10.30 -9.36 12.49
N ALA A 9 -9.74 -9.71 11.33
CA ALA A 9 -9.16 -11.02 11.10
C ALA A 9 -7.99 -10.92 10.13
N ARG A 10 -7.12 -11.92 10.16
CA ARG A 10 -6.03 -12.06 9.18
C ARG A 10 -5.98 -13.49 8.65
N ARG A 11 -5.75 -13.63 7.34
CA ARG A 11 -5.52 -14.90 6.68
C ARG A 11 -4.19 -14.89 5.95
N ASP A 12 -3.46 -15.98 6.07
CA ASP A 12 -2.18 -16.17 5.39
C ASP A 12 -2.40 -16.30 3.89
N ILE A 13 -1.69 -15.46 3.12
CA ILE A 13 -1.67 -15.45 1.65
C ILE A 13 -0.26 -15.71 1.12
N THR A 14 0.64 -16.24 1.95
CA THR A 14 1.97 -16.68 1.53
C THR A 14 1.80 -17.85 0.55
N PRO A 15 2.35 -17.78 -0.66
CA PRO A 15 2.26 -18.88 -1.61
C PRO A 15 3.00 -20.11 -1.11
N SER A 16 2.50 -21.28 -1.48
CA SER A 16 3.25 -22.52 -1.37
C SER A 16 4.17 -22.69 -2.58
N GLY A 17 5.47 -22.87 -2.34
CA GLY A 17 6.46 -23.17 -3.38
C GLY A 17 7.16 -21.96 -3.98
N GLU A 18 7.94 -22.21 -5.03
CA GLU A 18 8.73 -21.19 -5.72
C GLU A 18 7.83 -20.26 -6.53
N VAL A 19 8.00 -18.96 -6.33
CA VAL A 19 7.25 -17.91 -7.03
C VAL A 19 8.18 -16.81 -7.52
N GLU A 20 7.78 -16.14 -8.60
CA GLU A 20 8.41 -14.89 -8.99
C GLU A 20 7.81 -13.72 -8.19
N MET A 21 8.69 -12.94 -7.54
CA MET A 21 8.32 -11.71 -6.89
C MET A 21 8.02 -10.61 -7.91
N ARG A 22 7.07 -9.73 -7.56
CA ARG A 22 6.73 -8.53 -8.33
C ARG A 22 7.25 -7.28 -7.63
N GLY A 23 7.56 -6.25 -8.41
CA GLY A 23 8.06 -4.95 -7.92
C GLY A 23 9.47 -4.62 -8.36
N SER A 24 10.18 -5.58 -8.95
CA SER A 24 11.31 -5.25 -9.82
C SER A 24 10.88 -5.38 -11.27
N PHE A 25 11.58 -4.65 -12.12
CA PHE A 25 11.60 -4.90 -13.56
C PHE A 25 12.42 -6.15 -13.86
N SER A 26 13.16 -6.63 -12.85
CA SER A 26 13.88 -7.89 -12.87
C SER A 26 13.05 -9.13 -12.60
N ARG A 27 13.42 -10.26 -13.22
CA ARG A 27 13.03 -11.57 -12.67
C ARG A 27 13.66 -11.72 -11.30
N ARG A 28 12.83 -12.03 -10.31
CA ARG A 28 13.22 -12.20 -8.90
C ARG A 28 12.54 -13.45 -8.34
N PRO A 29 13.12 -14.65 -8.48
CA PRO A 29 12.59 -15.82 -7.78
C PRO A 29 12.71 -15.60 -6.27
N ALA A 30 11.66 -15.97 -5.52
CA ALA A 30 11.73 -16.06 -4.08
C ALA A 30 12.42 -17.38 -3.70
N THR A 31 13.50 -17.30 -2.91
CA THR A 31 14.24 -18.49 -2.45
C THR A 31 13.95 -18.82 -0.98
N ARG A 32 13.26 -17.93 -0.27
CA ARG A 32 12.81 -18.12 1.12
C ARG A 32 11.66 -17.18 1.47
N VAL A 33 11.10 -17.36 2.67
CA VAL A 33 10.12 -16.45 3.29
C VAL A 33 10.78 -15.79 4.50
N ASN A 34 10.93 -14.47 4.48
CA ASN A 34 11.38 -13.70 5.65
C ASN A 34 10.20 -13.36 6.56
N ASP A 35 9.09 -12.91 5.99
CA ASP A 35 7.84 -12.68 6.73
C ASP A 35 6.68 -13.35 5.98
N PRO A 36 5.73 -13.99 6.70
CA PRO A 36 4.47 -14.39 6.09
C PRO A 36 3.73 -13.16 5.55
N LEU A 37 2.97 -13.37 4.49
CA LEU A 37 2.13 -12.36 3.85
C LEU A 37 0.68 -12.57 4.29
N TYR A 38 -0.02 -11.50 4.68
CA TYR A 38 -1.40 -11.60 5.14
C TYR A 38 -2.37 -10.76 4.31
N ALA A 39 -3.61 -11.25 4.20
CA ALA A 39 -4.78 -10.42 3.97
C ALA A 39 -5.43 -10.12 5.33
N LYS A 40 -5.48 -8.84 5.71
CA LYS A 40 -6.02 -8.39 7.00
C LYS A 40 -7.30 -7.60 6.77
N ALA A 41 -8.42 -8.10 7.27
CA ALA A 41 -9.74 -7.49 7.13
C ALA A 41 -10.13 -6.72 8.39
N LEU A 42 -10.61 -5.49 8.22
CA LEU A 42 -11.22 -4.64 9.23
C LEU A 42 -12.69 -4.46 8.86
N TRP A 43 -13.58 -4.87 9.74
CA TRP A 43 -15.02 -4.70 9.62
C TRP A 43 -15.49 -3.50 10.46
N LEU A 44 -16.35 -2.66 9.90
CA LEU A 44 -16.98 -1.51 10.57
C LEU A 44 -18.48 -1.54 10.29
N ASP A 45 -19.32 -1.39 11.33
CA ASP A 45 -20.78 -1.42 11.20
C ASP A 45 -21.41 -0.50 12.26
N ASP A 46 -22.20 0.49 11.84
CA ASP A 46 -22.93 1.40 12.74
C ASP A 46 -24.42 1.03 12.91
N GLY A 47 -24.83 -0.12 12.38
CA GLY A 47 -26.22 -0.60 12.30
C GLY A 47 -27.03 0.01 11.15
N SER A 48 -26.56 1.10 10.53
CA SER A 48 -27.19 1.77 9.38
C SER A 48 -26.45 1.50 8.07
N ASP A 49 -25.12 1.41 8.10
CA ASP A 49 -24.24 1.10 6.98
C ASP A 49 -23.01 0.36 7.50
N ARG A 50 -22.30 -0.31 6.60
CA ARG A 50 -21.15 -1.15 6.94
C ARG A 50 -20.04 -1.03 5.91
N ALA A 51 -18.82 -1.34 6.32
CA ALA A 51 -17.65 -1.36 5.46
C ALA A 51 -16.68 -2.47 5.84
N ALA A 52 -16.05 -3.07 4.84
CA ALA A 52 -14.92 -3.97 5.00
C ALA A 52 -13.71 -3.39 4.27
N LEU A 53 -12.66 -3.09 5.03
CA LEU A 53 -11.35 -2.68 4.51
C LEU A 53 -10.38 -3.85 4.62
N VAL A 54 -9.81 -4.28 3.50
CA VAL A 54 -8.78 -5.32 3.47
C VAL A 54 -7.45 -4.76 3.01
N THR A 55 -6.42 -4.91 3.84
CA THR A 55 -5.03 -4.63 3.50
C THR A 55 -4.30 -5.94 3.24
N CYS A 56 -3.73 -6.09 2.05
CA CYS A 56 -2.97 -7.27 1.64
C CYS A 56 -1.48 -6.95 1.56
N ASP A 57 -0.63 -7.86 2.05
CA ASP A 57 0.82 -7.80 1.88
C ASP A 57 1.23 -8.16 0.44
N LEU A 58 0.81 -7.31 -0.50
CA LEU A 58 1.00 -7.42 -1.95
C LEU A 58 1.45 -6.07 -2.52
N ILE A 59 2.13 -6.11 -3.66
CA ILE A 59 2.50 -4.90 -4.40
C ILE A 59 1.27 -4.11 -4.85
N CYS A 60 0.23 -4.80 -5.29
CA CYS A 60 -1.01 -4.19 -5.75
C CYS A 60 -2.13 -5.21 -5.60
N VAL A 61 -3.35 -4.73 -5.82
CA VAL A 61 -4.54 -5.57 -5.96
C VAL A 61 -5.15 -5.29 -7.33
N THR A 62 -5.60 -6.32 -8.03
CA THR A 62 -6.10 -6.17 -9.40
C THR A 62 -7.61 -5.93 -9.39
N ARG A 63 -8.11 -5.35 -10.49
CA ARG A 63 -9.57 -5.21 -10.70
C ARG A 63 -10.26 -6.57 -10.66
N ASP A 64 -9.65 -7.60 -11.25
CA ASP A 64 -10.19 -8.96 -11.25
C ASP A 64 -10.35 -9.52 -9.82
N MET A 65 -9.32 -9.37 -8.97
CA MET A 65 -9.43 -9.76 -7.55
C MET A 65 -10.55 -9.00 -6.84
N LEU A 66 -10.62 -7.68 -7.01
CA LEU A 66 -11.64 -6.83 -6.39
C LEU A 66 -13.04 -7.30 -6.78
N GLU A 67 -13.31 -7.52 -8.06
CA GLU A 67 -14.62 -7.94 -8.54
C GLU A 67 -14.98 -9.37 -8.09
N LYS A 68 -14.02 -10.31 -8.11
CA LYS A 68 -14.25 -11.66 -7.56
C LYS A 68 -14.60 -11.63 -6.07
N CYS A 69 -13.89 -10.84 -5.27
CA CYS A 69 -14.22 -10.64 -3.86
C CYS A 69 -15.60 -10.01 -3.67
N ARG A 70 -15.95 -8.98 -4.46
CA ARG A 70 -17.27 -8.34 -4.40
C ARG A 70 -18.41 -9.31 -4.69
N VAL A 71 -18.27 -10.12 -5.74
CA VAL A 71 -19.27 -11.15 -6.09
C VAL A 71 -19.43 -12.15 -4.94
N ALA A 72 -18.32 -12.65 -4.41
CA ALA A 72 -18.36 -13.62 -3.31
C ALA A 72 -18.97 -13.04 -2.02
N LEU A 73 -18.57 -11.83 -1.61
CA LEU A 73 -19.05 -11.18 -0.38
C LEU A 73 -20.50 -10.68 -0.49
N ALA A 74 -20.93 -10.28 -1.69
CA ALA A 74 -22.33 -10.00 -1.94
C ALA A 74 -23.18 -11.27 -1.76
N ALA A 75 -22.71 -12.41 -2.26
CA ALA A 75 -23.41 -13.68 -2.14
C ALA A 75 -23.41 -14.24 -0.70
N SER A 76 -22.28 -14.16 0.02
CA SER A 76 -22.15 -14.82 1.33
C SER A 76 -22.65 -13.98 2.51
N ILE A 77 -22.46 -12.65 2.47
CA ILE A 77 -22.77 -11.76 3.59
C ILE A 77 -23.55 -10.50 3.17
N GLY A 78 -24.00 -10.40 1.92
CA GLY A 78 -24.80 -9.29 1.43
C GLY A 78 -24.06 -7.95 1.42
N LEU A 79 -22.72 -7.95 1.28
CA LEU A 79 -21.94 -6.72 1.24
C LEU A 79 -22.08 -6.05 -0.14
N GLU A 80 -22.50 -4.79 -0.19
CA GLU A 80 -22.58 -4.04 -1.45
C GLU A 80 -21.18 -3.74 -2.00
N PRO A 81 -20.98 -3.68 -3.33
CA PRO A 81 -19.68 -3.38 -3.93
C PRO A 81 -18.99 -2.12 -3.38
N ARG A 82 -19.76 -1.07 -3.03
CA ARG A 82 -19.23 0.18 -2.45
C ARG A 82 -18.68 0.00 -1.04
N GLN A 83 -19.17 -1.00 -0.31
CA GLN A 83 -18.83 -1.27 1.09
C GLN A 83 -17.56 -2.10 1.23
N PHE A 84 -17.08 -2.72 0.15
CA PHE A 84 -15.82 -3.47 0.13
C PHE A 84 -14.68 -2.64 -0.46
N ILE A 85 -13.59 -2.51 0.29
CA ILE A 85 -12.37 -1.79 -0.11
C ILE A 85 -11.20 -2.76 0.02
N LEU A 86 -10.40 -2.86 -1.04
CA LEU A 86 -9.24 -3.75 -1.12
C LEU A 86 -8.00 -2.94 -1.49
N THR A 87 -6.92 -3.11 -0.74
CA THR A 87 -5.67 -2.36 -0.92
C THR A 87 -4.45 -3.25 -0.68
N GLY A 88 -3.36 -2.99 -1.40
CA GLY A 88 -2.05 -3.59 -1.12
C GLY A 88 -1.19 -2.67 -0.24
N THR A 89 -0.32 -3.24 0.59
CA THR A 89 0.72 -2.48 1.32
C THR A 89 1.83 -1.96 0.40
N HIS A 90 1.82 -2.40 -0.85
CA HIS A 90 2.79 -2.07 -1.89
C HIS A 90 4.17 -2.70 -1.66
N THR A 91 4.24 -3.88 -1.02
CA THR A 91 5.51 -4.61 -0.87
C THR A 91 6.05 -5.10 -2.23
N HIS A 92 7.33 -4.81 -2.51
CA HIS A 92 8.08 -5.28 -3.69
C HIS A 92 8.70 -6.68 -3.49
N SER A 93 8.34 -7.36 -2.40
CA SER A 93 8.83 -8.68 -2.03
C SER A 93 7.65 -9.64 -1.80
N ALA A 94 6.64 -9.54 -2.67
CA ALA A 94 5.48 -10.41 -2.71
C ALA A 94 5.32 -11.05 -4.11
N PRO A 95 4.52 -12.12 -4.26
CA PRO A 95 4.36 -12.81 -5.53
C PRO A 95 3.69 -11.93 -6.59
N LYS A 96 3.85 -12.30 -7.86
CA LYS A 96 3.01 -11.76 -8.94
C LYS A 96 1.53 -12.01 -8.65
N VAL A 97 0.73 -10.97 -8.84
CA VAL A 97 -0.72 -10.99 -8.57
C VAL A 97 -1.48 -11.49 -9.81
N GLU A 98 -1.20 -12.73 -10.17
CA GLU A 98 -1.73 -13.40 -11.36
C GLU A 98 -2.22 -14.82 -10.98
N PRO A 99 -3.19 -15.40 -11.70
CA PRO A 99 -3.60 -16.79 -11.46
C PRO A 99 -2.44 -17.77 -11.67
N PRO A 100 -2.37 -18.88 -10.89
CA PRO A 100 -3.36 -19.34 -9.92
C PRO A 100 -3.26 -18.68 -8.54
N TYR A 101 -2.19 -17.94 -8.25
CA TYR A 101 -1.97 -17.33 -6.93
C TYR A 101 -3.08 -16.35 -6.53
N SER A 102 -3.46 -15.45 -7.44
CA SER A 102 -4.49 -14.44 -7.15
C SER A 102 -5.84 -15.06 -6.79
N ASP A 103 -6.20 -16.20 -7.39
CA ASP A 103 -7.46 -16.90 -7.08
C ASP A 103 -7.43 -17.54 -5.68
N GLY A 104 -6.27 -18.07 -5.28
CA GLY A 104 -6.04 -18.51 -3.90
C GLY A 104 -6.15 -17.36 -2.90
N ALA A 105 -5.51 -16.22 -3.20
CA ALA A 105 -5.57 -15.02 -2.36
C ALA A 105 -7.00 -14.48 -2.23
N VAL A 106 -7.79 -14.46 -3.30
CA VAL A 106 -9.22 -14.05 -3.27
C VAL A 106 -10.01 -14.87 -2.25
N LYS A 107 -9.83 -16.20 -2.21
CA LYS A 107 -10.51 -17.07 -1.23
C LYS A 107 -10.15 -16.70 0.20
N GLN A 108 -8.87 -16.42 0.46
CA GLN A 108 -8.40 -16.02 1.79
C GLN A 108 -8.89 -14.62 2.18
N ILE A 109 -8.98 -13.68 1.23
CA ILE A 109 -9.53 -12.34 1.45
C ILE A 109 -11.00 -12.43 1.86
N VAL A 110 -11.81 -13.22 1.14
CA VAL A 110 -13.24 -13.40 1.45
C VAL A 110 -13.40 -14.00 2.86
N ALA A 111 -12.65 -15.07 3.16
CA ALA A 111 -12.68 -15.69 4.49
C ALA A 111 -12.26 -14.72 5.60
N ALA A 112 -11.24 -13.88 5.39
CA ALA A 112 -10.83 -12.88 6.36
C ALA A 112 -11.94 -11.86 6.64
N VAL A 113 -12.70 -11.43 5.63
CA VAL A 113 -13.82 -10.49 5.83
C VAL A 113 -14.95 -11.15 6.62
N GLU A 114 -15.30 -12.40 6.32
CA GLU A 114 -16.32 -13.14 7.05
C GLU A 114 -15.94 -13.35 8.52
N GLU A 115 -14.67 -13.68 8.78
CA GLU A 115 -14.13 -13.79 10.14
C GLU A 115 -14.11 -12.45 10.87
N ALA A 116 -13.70 -11.36 10.21
CA ALA A 116 -13.72 -10.03 10.80
C ALA A 116 -15.14 -9.58 11.14
N ARG A 117 -16.13 -9.90 10.30
CA ARG A 117 -17.55 -9.66 10.61
C ARG A 117 -18.00 -10.47 11.83
N ASN A 118 -17.64 -11.75 11.93
CA ASN A 118 -18.00 -12.60 13.05
C ASN A 118 -17.29 -12.20 14.36
N ASP A 119 -16.12 -11.57 14.24
CA ASP A 119 -15.38 -10.99 15.36
C ASP A 119 -15.96 -9.65 15.85
N ALA A 120 -16.86 -9.03 15.08
CA ALA A 120 -17.30 -7.66 15.29
C ALA A 120 -18.03 -7.47 16.63
N ARG A 121 -17.64 -6.43 17.36
CA ARG A 121 -18.15 -6.07 18.69
C ARG A 121 -18.06 -4.58 18.92
N GLU A 122 -18.74 -4.07 19.94
CA GLU A 122 -18.68 -2.66 20.27
C GLU A 122 -17.23 -2.21 20.56
N ALA A 123 -16.81 -1.15 19.87
CA ALA A 123 -15.48 -0.59 20.02
C ALA A 123 -15.51 0.94 20.14
N LYS A 124 -14.55 1.47 20.89
CA LYS A 124 -14.25 2.91 20.92
C LYS A 124 -13.17 3.23 19.90
N VAL A 125 -13.28 4.40 19.27
CA VAL A 125 -12.29 4.86 18.31
C VAL A 125 -11.46 5.97 18.93
N LYS A 126 -10.14 5.86 18.81
CA LYS A 126 -9.20 6.94 19.07
C LYS A 126 -8.40 7.25 17.83
N THR A 127 -7.95 8.50 17.69
CA THR A 127 -7.09 8.93 16.59
C THR A 127 -5.88 9.70 17.09
N ALA A 128 -4.77 9.55 16.38
CA ALA A 128 -3.55 10.27 16.65
C ALA A 128 -2.78 10.53 15.34
N ARG A 129 -1.91 11.53 15.36
CA ARG A 129 -0.98 11.83 14.25
C ARG A 129 0.39 12.22 14.77
N ALA A 130 1.43 11.79 14.06
CA ALA A 130 2.80 12.24 14.25
C ALA A 130 3.38 12.78 12.94
N LEU A 131 4.38 13.66 13.06
CA LEU A 131 5.29 13.96 11.97
C LEU A 131 6.51 13.05 12.09
N VAL A 132 6.78 12.26 11.05
CA VAL A 132 7.90 11.33 10.97
C VAL A 132 8.74 11.72 9.75
N TYR A 133 9.95 12.21 10.01
CA TYR A 133 10.92 12.64 8.99
C TYR A 133 12.11 11.67 8.93
N GLY A 134 12.94 11.81 7.89
CA GLY A 134 14.23 11.12 7.79
C GLY A 134 14.17 9.65 7.35
N ILE A 135 13.00 9.19 6.92
CA ILE A 135 12.78 7.82 6.38
C ILE A 135 12.09 7.81 5.01
N SER A 136 11.53 8.94 4.58
CA SER A 136 10.86 9.11 3.30
C SER A 136 11.48 10.30 2.58
N PHE A 137 11.80 10.11 1.30
CA PHE A 137 12.49 11.08 0.46
C PHE A 137 11.87 11.09 -0.93
N ASN A 138 11.74 12.27 -1.53
CA ASN A 138 11.29 12.35 -2.91
C ASN A 138 12.37 11.74 -3.81
N ARG A 139 11.96 10.84 -4.71
CA ARG A 139 12.86 10.18 -5.66
C ARG A 139 12.88 10.84 -7.04
N ARG A 140 12.20 11.98 -7.20
CA ARG A 140 12.39 12.87 -8.35
C ARG A 140 13.49 13.87 -8.04
N VAL A 141 14.35 14.14 -9.01
CA VAL A 141 15.50 15.03 -8.83
C VAL A 141 15.69 15.93 -10.03
N TRP A 142 16.15 17.17 -9.79
CA TRP A 142 16.76 18.00 -10.83
C TRP A 142 18.20 17.59 -11.02
N GLN A 143 18.58 17.43 -12.28
CA GLN A 143 19.94 17.12 -12.69
C GLN A 143 20.71 18.37 -13.10
N ALA A 144 22.03 18.29 -13.12
CA ALA A 144 22.91 19.40 -13.52
C ALA A 144 22.62 19.92 -14.94
N ASP A 145 22.05 19.08 -15.81
CA ASP A 145 21.64 19.44 -17.18
C ASP A 145 20.25 20.12 -17.25
N GLY A 146 19.61 20.38 -16.11
CA GLY A 146 18.29 21.01 -16.01
C GLY A 146 17.10 20.06 -16.24
N LYS A 147 17.33 18.75 -16.42
CA LYS A 147 16.22 17.78 -16.55
C LYS A 147 15.74 17.27 -15.20
N VAL A 148 14.46 16.92 -15.14
CA VAL A 148 13.84 16.24 -14.00
C VAL A 148 13.61 14.78 -14.33
N GLY A 149 13.99 13.88 -13.43
CA GLY A 149 13.81 12.44 -13.61
C GLY A 149 13.57 11.68 -12.31
N MET A 150 13.03 10.46 -12.44
CA MET A 150 12.99 9.50 -11.34
C MET A 150 14.37 8.87 -11.16
N TYR A 151 14.88 8.90 -9.93
CA TYR A 151 16.18 8.35 -9.60
C TYR A 151 16.02 7.02 -8.87
N PHE A 152 16.69 5.99 -9.38
CA PHE A 152 16.70 4.63 -8.83
C PHE A 152 18.15 4.21 -8.57
N GLY A 153 18.72 4.66 -7.46
CA GLY A 153 20.11 4.36 -7.09
C GLY A 153 20.60 5.20 -5.92
N TYR A 154 21.87 5.02 -5.55
CA TYR A 154 22.54 5.73 -4.45
C TYR A 154 23.69 6.63 -4.93
N ARG A 155 23.70 7.06 -6.21
CA ARG A 155 24.79 7.92 -6.71
C ARG A 155 24.32 9.36 -6.82
N SER A 156 25.06 10.26 -6.18
CA SER A 156 24.66 11.66 -5.98
C SER A 156 25.27 12.65 -6.98
N GLN A 157 26.15 12.21 -7.89
CA GLN A 157 27.07 13.13 -8.58
C GLN A 157 26.37 14.17 -9.48
N ASP A 158 25.19 13.85 -10.02
CA ASP A 158 24.45 14.74 -10.91
C ASP A 158 23.20 15.35 -10.28
N ILE A 159 22.94 15.10 -8.99
CA ILE A 159 21.72 15.53 -8.29
C ILE A 159 21.91 16.95 -7.74
N VAL A 160 21.11 17.90 -8.23
CA VAL A 160 21.12 19.30 -7.76
C VAL A 160 20.14 19.50 -6.60
N LEU A 161 18.90 19.04 -6.75
CA LEU A 161 17.87 19.15 -5.70
C LEU A 161 16.78 18.08 -5.85
N LEU A 162 16.12 17.74 -4.74
CA LEU A 162 14.95 16.87 -4.73
C LEU A 162 13.71 17.61 -5.24
N ASP A 163 13.03 17.04 -6.22
CA ASP A 163 11.89 17.65 -6.92
C ASP A 163 10.55 17.23 -6.29
N GLY A 164 10.23 17.87 -5.17
CA GLY A 164 8.90 17.80 -4.56
C GLY A 164 8.92 17.43 -3.08
N PRO A 165 7.75 17.48 -2.42
CA PRO A 165 7.64 17.26 -0.99
C PRO A 165 7.69 15.77 -0.64
N THR A 166 7.65 15.50 0.65
CA THR A 166 7.18 14.24 1.23
C THR A 166 5.95 14.52 2.10
N ASP A 167 5.21 13.48 2.47
CA ASP A 167 4.12 13.57 3.45
C ASP A 167 4.58 12.87 4.74
N PRO A 168 5.08 13.61 5.74
CA PRO A 168 5.63 13.03 6.96
C PRO A 168 4.54 12.57 7.94
N ILE A 169 3.26 12.69 7.60
CA ILE A 169 2.17 12.42 8.55
C ILE A 169 1.96 10.90 8.67
N LEU A 170 2.33 10.35 9.84
CA LEU A 170 1.83 9.06 10.30
C LEU A 170 0.46 9.28 10.96
N GLY A 171 -0.61 8.85 10.31
CA GLY A 171 -1.97 8.89 10.84
C GLY A 171 -2.38 7.54 11.40
N LEU A 172 -2.96 7.53 12.61
CA LEU A 172 -3.43 6.32 13.27
C LEU A 172 -4.91 6.45 13.69
N PHE A 173 -5.62 5.33 13.56
CA PHE A 173 -6.84 5.05 14.29
C PHE A 173 -6.66 3.79 15.11
N ALA A 174 -7.05 3.85 16.38
CA ALA A 174 -7.09 2.70 17.28
C ALA A 174 -8.53 2.36 17.61
N PHE A 175 -8.92 1.11 17.35
CA PHE A 175 -10.22 0.57 17.74
C PHE A 175 -10.03 -0.32 18.96
N GLU A 176 -10.64 0.08 20.07
CA GLU A 176 -10.47 -0.56 21.37
C GLU A 176 -11.78 -1.24 21.79
N SER A 177 -11.71 -2.56 21.97
CA SER A 177 -12.80 -3.36 22.53
C SER A 177 -12.34 -3.99 23.86
N PRO A 178 -13.19 -4.04 24.90
CA PRO A 178 -12.84 -4.66 26.17
C PRO A 178 -12.36 -6.12 25.98
N GLY A 179 -11.24 -6.46 26.62
CA GLY A 179 -10.69 -7.82 26.60
C GLY A 179 -10.11 -8.29 25.26
N ARG A 180 -9.93 -7.38 24.30
CA ARG A 180 -9.32 -7.69 22.99
C ARG A 180 -8.06 -6.85 22.74
N PRO A 181 -7.10 -7.39 21.97
CA PRO A 181 -6.04 -6.60 21.35
C PRO A 181 -6.60 -5.37 20.60
N PRO A 182 -5.97 -4.19 20.70
CA PRO A 182 -6.37 -3.06 19.90
C PRO A 182 -6.10 -3.33 18.41
N ILE A 183 -7.05 -2.90 17.57
CA ILE A 183 -6.87 -2.90 16.12
C ILE A 183 -6.35 -1.53 15.72
N ILE A 184 -5.21 -1.50 15.02
CA ILE A 184 -4.57 -0.25 14.60
C ILE A 184 -4.69 -0.14 13.08
N LEU A 185 -5.32 0.93 12.61
CA LEU A 185 -5.28 1.35 11.22
C LEU A 185 -4.27 2.47 11.06
N ALA A 186 -3.17 2.19 10.39
CA ALA A 186 -2.10 3.15 10.13
C ALA A 186 -2.09 3.58 8.66
N ASN A 187 -1.79 4.85 8.44
CA ASN A 187 -1.58 5.42 7.11
C ASN A 187 -0.26 6.21 7.09
N TYR A 188 0.63 5.84 6.17
CA TYR A 188 1.90 6.52 5.94
C TYR A 188 2.32 6.37 4.47
N GLY A 189 2.96 7.40 3.91
CA GLY A 189 3.35 7.44 2.49
C GLY A 189 4.81 7.07 2.28
N LEU A 190 5.09 5.79 2.01
CA LEU A 190 6.44 5.32 1.70
C LEU A 190 6.40 4.00 0.91
N HIS A 191 7.15 3.94 -0.19
CA HIS A 191 7.33 2.69 -0.94
C HIS A 191 7.86 1.56 -0.05
N ALA A 192 7.17 0.41 -0.05
CA ALA A 192 7.57 -0.79 0.67
C ALA A 192 8.54 -1.63 -0.19
N CYS A 193 9.77 -1.14 -0.32
CA CYS A 193 10.85 -1.80 -1.06
C CYS A 193 12.15 -1.91 -0.25
N THR A 194 12.02 -2.17 1.05
CA THR A 194 13.12 -2.15 2.02
C THR A 194 13.60 -3.54 2.47
N ALA A 195 12.88 -4.61 2.09
CA ALA A 195 13.12 -5.99 2.54
C ALA A 195 14.41 -6.64 2.00
N GLY A 196 15.05 -6.06 0.98
CA GLY A 196 16.22 -6.66 0.32
C GLY A 196 15.86 -7.79 -0.66
N PRO A 197 16.87 -8.46 -1.24
CA PRO A 197 16.67 -9.43 -2.32
C PRO A 197 16.34 -10.85 -1.83
N GLY A 198 15.67 -11.61 -2.71
CA GLY A 198 15.58 -13.07 -2.63
C GLY A 198 14.57 -13.67 -1.65
N ALA A 199 13.82 -12.87 -0.90
CA ALA A 199 12.86 -13.40 0.09
C ALA A 199 11.48 -12.76 -0.03
N LEU A 200 10.43 -13.55 0.18
CA LEU A 200 9.09 -13.02 0.42
C LEU A 200 9.06 -12.27 1.75
N SER A 201 8.43 -11.10 1.77
CA SER A 201 8.38 -10.22 2.92
C SER A 201 7.23 -9.23 2.80
N ALA A 202 6.52 -9.04 3.90
CA ALA A 202 5.55 -7.96 4.08
C ALA A 202 6.23 -6.59 4.33
N ASP A 203 7.56 -6.52 4.16
CA ASP A 203 8.40 -5.32 4.17
C ASP A 203 8.31 -4.53 5.48
N TYR A 204 8.61 -3.23 5.47
CA TYR A 204 8.60 -2.41 6.68
C TYR A 204 7.25 -2.39 7.41
N PRO A 205 6.06 -2.57 6.76
CA PRO A 205 4.81 -2.70 7.49
C PRO A 205 4.77 -3.85 8.49
N ALA A 206 5.38 -5.01 8.18
CA ALA A 206 5.48 -6.12 9.13
C ALA A 206 6.48 -5.83 10.25
N ALA A 207 7.63 -5.22 9.92
CA ALA A 207 8.58 -4.78 10.95
C ALA A 207 7.99 -3.70 11.87
N PHE A 208 7.14 -2.82 11.33
CA PHE A 208 6.38 -1.83 12.10
C PHE A 208 5.40 -2.53 13.05
N GLU A 209 4.60 -3.47 12.56
CA GLU A 209 3.68 -4.23 13.41
C GLU A 209 4.41 -4.96 14.55
N GLN A 210 5.50 -5.65 14.23
CA GLN A 210 6.30 -6.38 15.22
C GLN A 210 6.89 -5.42 16.27
N ALA A 211 7.62 -4.39 15.84
CA ALA A 211 8.24 -3.44 16.76
C ALA A 211 7.19 -2.69 17.60
N LEU A 212 5.99 -2.44 17.05
CA LEU A 212 4.91 -1.80 17.81
C LEU A 212 4.39 -2.73 18.92
N ARG A 213 4.24 -4.04 18.67
CA ARG A 213 3.90 -5.03 19.71
C ARG A 213 4.97 -5.08 20.79
N GLU A 214 6.25 -5.05 20.41
CA GLU A 214 7.37 -5.02 21.35
C GLU A 214 7.35 -3.75 22.22
N HIS A 215 7.07 -2.58 21.64
CA HIS A 215 6.98 -1.31 22.36
C HIS A 215 5.78 -1.21 23.32
N THR A 216 4.65 -1.82 22.98
CA THR A 216 3.43 -1.75 23.80
C THR A 216 3.29 -2.92 24.78
N GLY A 217 4.00 -4.03 24.54
CA GLY A 217 3.82 -5.28 25.27
C GLY A 217 2.45 -5.92 25.04
N GLN A 218 1.76 -5.54 23.95
CA GLN A 218 0.43 -6.00 23.62
C GLN A 218 0.42 -6.68 22.26
N GLU A 219 -0.41 -7.72 22.13
CA GLU A 219 -0.85 -8.14 20.80
C GLU A 219 -1.56 -6.98 20.10
N ILE A 220 -1.28 -6.81 18.82
CA ILE A 220 -1.82 -5.73 17.98
C ILE A 220 -2.14 -6.32 16.60
N VAL A 221 -3.27 -5.93 16.02
CA VAL A 221 -3.58 -6.20 14.61
C VAL A 221 -3.37 -4.90 13.84
N LEU A 222 -2.28 -4.82 13.06
CA LEU A 222 -1.98 -3.64 12.24
C LEU A 222 -2.53 -3.79 10.82
N HIS A 223 -3.49 -2.93 10.46
CA HIS A 223 -3.88 -2.65 9.08
C HIS A 223 -3.05 -1.46 8.59
N PHE A 224 -2.15 -1.70 7.64
CA PHE A 224 -1.33 -0.65 7.05
C PHE A 224 -1.89 -0.25 5.69
N THR A 225 -2.17 1.03 5.50
CA THR A 225 -2.56 1.62 4.22
C THR A 225 -1.45 2.51 3.72
N ASN A 226 -1.01 2.27 2.48
CA ASN A 226 0.03 3.08 1.87
C ASN A 226 -0.58 4.39 1.35
N ALA A 227 -0.17 5.52 1.91
CA ALA A 227 -0.59 6.82 1.38
C ALA A 227 0.10 7.07 0.01
N PRO A 228 -0.44 7.95 -0.85
CA PRO A 228 0.19 8.28 -2.13
C PRO A 228 1.68 8.59 -1.98
N CYS A 229 2.52 7.74 -2.59
CA CYS A 229 3.98 7.80 -2.48
C CYS A 229 4.66 7.41 -3.80
N GLY A 230 4.00 7.58 -4.94
CA GLY A 230 4.50 7.21 -6.27
C GLY A 230 5.83 7.87 -6.65
N ASN A 231 6.18 8.98 -6.01
CA ASN A 231 7.43 9.71 -6.11
C ASN A 231 8.23 9.75 -4.79
N VAL A 232 7.92 8.90 -3.81
CA VAL A 232 8.58 8.87 -2.49
C VAL A 232 9.17 7.50 -2.21
N ASN A 233 10.42 7.46 -1.73
CA ASN A 233 11.17 6.24 -1.45
C ASN A 233 11.98 6.35 -0.15
N HIS A 234 12.59 5.24 0.27
CA HIS A 234 13.38 5.12 1.51
C HIS A 234 14.85 5.56 1.37
N CYS A 235 15.31 5.78 0.13
CA CYS A 235 16.68 6.18 -0.17
C CYS A 235 16.83 7.71 -0.03
N ASP A 236 17.72 8.16 0.85
CA ASP A 236 18.17 9.54 0.89
C ASP A 236 19.20 9.78 -0.22
N LEU A 237 18.76 10.43 -1.30
CA LEU A 237 19.63 10.72 -2.44
C LEU A 237 20.58 11.90 -2.19
N SER A 238 20.29 12.74 -1.19
CA SER A 238 21.16 13.85 -0.80
C SER A 238 22.32 13.38 0.07
N ASN A 239 22.15 12.24 0.74
CA ASN A 239 23.16 11.61 1.57
C ASN A 239 23.21 10.10 1.29
N PRO A 240 23.79 9.70 0.15
CA PRO A 240 23.84 8.29 -0.23
C PRO A 240 24.69 7.52 0.76
N ARG A 241 24.03 6.68 1.58
CA ARG A 241 24.72 5.74 2.45
C ARG A 241 25.11 4.51 1.65
N GLU A 242 26.39 4.37 1.33
CA GLU A 242 26.91 3.12 0.77
C GLU A 242 26.98 2.03 1.86
N ASN A 243 26.83 0.77 1.45
CA ASN A 243 27.11 -0.44 2.26
C ASN A 243 26.26 -0.65 3.53
N GLN A 244 24.94 -0.79 3.37
CA GLN A 244 24.03 -1.26 4.42
C GLN A 244 23.71 -2.76 4.22
N PRO A 245 23.64 -3.59 5.27
CA PRO A 245 23.21 -4.99 5.14
C PRO A 245 21.82 -5.11 4.48
N PRO A 246 21.58 -6.07 3.58
CA PRO A 246 20.28 -6.23 2.95
C PRO A 246 19.16 -6.40 3.98
N GLY A 247 18.06 -5.67 3.80
CA GLY A 247 16.90 -5.73 4.70
C GLY A 247 17.02 -4.88 5.98
N ILE A 248 18.15 -4.21 6.25
CA ILE A 248 18.26 -3.37 7.45
C ILE A 248 17.31 -2.16 7.43
N HIS A 249 17.04 -1.62 6.23
CA HIS A 249 16.10 -0.52 6.06
C HIS A 249 14.68 -0.91 6.49
N ARG A 250 14.29 -2.18 6.27
CA ARG A 250 13.00 -2.74 6.73
C ARG A 250 12.83 -2.58 8.23
N LEU A 251 13.83 -3.02 8.98
CA LEU A 251 13.83 -2.96 10.44
C LEU A 251 13.89 -1.49 10.91
N ARG A 252 14.79 -0.68 10.34
CA ARG A 252 14.95 0.73 10.71
C ARG A 252 13.65 1.53 10.51
N VAL A 253 13.02 1.41 9.34
CA VAL A 253 11.76 2.11 9.04
C VAL A 253 10.65 1.61 9.97
N GLY A 254 10.54 0.29 10.15
CA GLY A 254 9.58 -0.32 11.06
C GLY A 254 9.71 0.19 12.50
N SER A 255 10.92 0.20 13.05
CA SER A 255 11.19 0.69 14.41
C SER A 255 10.89 2.18 14.58
N ILE A 256 11.26 3.04 13.62
CA ILE A 256 10.99 4.49 13.69
C ILE A 256 9.48 4.77 13.70
N LEU A 257 8.71 4.05 12.86
CA LEU A 257 7.26 4.16 12.85
C LEU A 257 6.64 3.60 14.13
N ALA A 258 7.15 2.47 14.63
CA ALA A 258 6.68 1.85 15.88
C ALA A 258 6.90 2.75 17.10
N GLU A 259 8.08 3.34 17.24
CA GLU A 259 8.38 4.28 18.32
C GLU A 259 7.45 5.50 18.27
N SER A 260 7.29 6.08 17.08
CA SER A 260 6.39 7.22 16.87
C SER A 260 4.94 6.87 17.19
N ALA A 261 4.47 5.70 16.73
CA ALA A 261 3.13 5.20 16.97
C ALA A 261 2.87 4.92 18.46
N ALA A 262 3.78 4.19 19.12
CA ALA A 262 3.67 3.87 20.54
C ALA A 262 3.60 5.12 21.41
N ARG A 263 4.33 6.18 21.04
CA ARG A 263 4.26 7.49 21.70
C ARG A 263 2.88 8.14 21.51
N ILE A 264 2.43 8.31 20.27
CA ILE A 264 1.17 9.05 20.01
C ILE A 264 -0.08 8.26 20.40
N LEU A 265 -0.03 6.92 20.50
CA LEU A 265 -1.15 6.11 20.97
C LEU A 265 -1.49 6.38 22.44
N LYS A 266 -0.51 6.74 23.28
CA LYS A 266 -0.74 7.13 24.68
C LYS A 266 -1.54 8.44 24.80
N GLU A 267 -1.44 9.30 23.79
CA GLU A 267 -2.10 10.61 23.71
C GLU A 267 -3.27 10.62 22.71
N ALA A 268 -3.66 9.45 22.20
CA ALA A 268 -4.68 9.35 21.16
C ALA A 268 -6.03 9.86 21.68
N ARG A 269 -6.67 10.71 20.87
CA ARG A 269 -7.90 11.41 21.26
C ARG A 269 -9.11 10.56 20.88
N PRO A 270 -10.09 10.37 21.79
CA PRO A 270 -11.32 9.70 21.44
C PRO A 270 -12.07 10.51 20.38
N ILE A 271 -12.68 9.82 19.42
CA ILE A 271 -13.60 10.39 18.45
C ILE A 271 -14.89 9.58 18.44
N ASP A 272 -15.97 10.21 18.01
CA ASP A 272 -17.16 9.45 17.64
C ASP A 272 -16.83 8.57 16.42
N GLY A 273 -17.18 7.30 16.47
CA GLY A 273 -16.94 6.33 15.39
C GLY A 273 -18.09 6.29 14.37
N VAL A 274 -19.23 6.89 14.68
CA VAL A 274 -20.44 6.89 13.84
C VAL A 274 -20.71 8.27 13.23
N PRO A 275 -21.29 8.37 12.02
CA PRO A 275 -21.72 7.26 11.16
C PRO A 275 -20.56 6.61 10.40
N VAL A 276 -20.73 5.33 10.04
CA VAL A 276 -19.90 4.63 9.04
C VAL A 276 -20.50 4.88 7.67
N ARG A 277 -19.74 5.34 6.68
CA ARG A 277 -20.23 5.46 5.30
C ARG A 277 -19.16 5.06 4.32
N ALA A 278 -19.47 4.12 3.45
CA ALA A 278 -18.61 3.72 2.35
C ALA A 278 -19.24 4.14 1.02
N VAL A 279 -18.53 4.95 0.23
CA VAL A 279 -19.01 5.44 -1.05
C VAL A 279 -18.01 5.13 -2.14
N SER A 280 -18.52 4.95 -3.35
CA SER A 280 -17.70 4.72 -4.53
C SER A 280 -18.21 5.56 -5.70
N ARG A 281 -17.27 5.98 -6.55
CA ARG A 281 -17.57 6.71 -7.78
C ARG A 281 -16.62 6.29 -8.88
N LYS A 282 -17.20 5.82 -9.99
CA LYS A 282 -16.50 5.52 -11.23
C LYS A 282 -16.35 6.78 -12.09
N ARG A 283 -15.20 6.93 -12.73
CA ARG A 283 -14.86 8.05 -13.61
C ARG A 283 -14.11 7.55 -14.84
N GLN A 284 -14.56 7.98 -16.00
CA GLN A 284 -13.81 7.82 -17.25
C GLN A 284 -12.72 8.88 -17.30
N LEU A 285 -11.47 8.44 -17.41
CA LEU A 285 -10.31 9.31 -17.58
C LEU A 285 -9.70 9.08 -18.95
N LYS A 286 -9.29 10.17 -19.60
CA LYS A 286 -8.55 10.10 -20.85
C LYS A 286 -7.13 9.64 -20.58
N CYS A 287 -6.68 8.63 -21.30
CA CYS A 287 -5.29 8.25 -21.33
C CYS A 287 -4.49 9.27 -22.15
N ARG A 288 -3.22 9.45 -21.80
CA ARG A 288 -2.31 10.26 -22.61
C ARG A 288 -2.25 9.66 -24.03
N PRO A 289 -2.44 10.46 -25.09
CA PRO A 289 -2.22 9.98 -26.45
C PRO A 289 -0.73 9.84 -26.75
N PHE A 290 -0.40 8.91 -27.65
CA PHE A 290 0.95 8.71 -28.18
C PHE A 290 0.91 8.74 -29.71
N THR A 291 1.94 9.34 -30.31
CA THR A 291 2.12 9.36 -31.77
C THR A 291 2.45 7.97 -32.32
N ALA A 292 2.21 7.75 -33.62
CA ALA A 292 2.59 6.50 -34.27
C ALA A 292 4.10 6.22 -34.17
N GLU A 293 4.91 7.27 -34.20
CA GLU A 293 6.36 7.21 -34.04
C GLU A 293 6.77 6.79 -32.61
N GLU A 294 6.21 7.43 -31.58
CA GLU A 294 6.45 7.04 -30.17
C GLU A 294 6.06 5.58 -29.91
N LEU A 295 4.95 5.12 -30.48
CA LEU A 295 4.49 3.74 -30.34
C LEU A 295 5.40 2.76 -31.09
N ALA A 296 5.79 3.10 -32.32
CA ALA A 296 6.72 2.29 -33.10
C ALA A 296 8.07 2.16 -32.39
N ASP A 297 8.57 3.25 -31.80
CA ASP A 297 9.82 3.23 -31.05
C ASP A 297 9.70 2.47 -29.72
N ALA A 298 8.60 2.65 -28.98
CA ALA A 298 8.36 1.92 -27.73
C ALA A 298 8.29 0.40 -27.93
N ARG A 299 7.72 -0.05 -29.05
CA ARG A 299 7.59 -1.47 -29.41
C ARG A 299 8.92 -2.14 -29.80
N LYS A 300 9.98 -1.38 -30.06
CA LYS A 300 11.31 -1.94 -30.38
C LYS A 300 12.02 -2.52 -29.16
N VAL A 301 11.65 -2.10 -27.94
CA VAL A 301 12.34 -2.52 -26.72
C VAL A 301 11.72 -3.78 -26.13
N ASN A 302 12.52 -4.85 -26.04
CA ASN A 302 12.16 -6.03 -25.29
C ASN A 302 12.46 -5.83 -23.80
N ILE A 303 11.43 -5.43 -23.06
CA ILE A 303 11.48 -5.15 -21.62
C ILE A 303 11.84 -6.37 -20.75
N TYR A 304 11.79 -7.58 -21.33
CA TYR A 304 12.13 -8.83 -20.66
C TYR A 304 13.55 -9.31 -21.01
N ASP A 305 14.25 -8.63 -21.91
CA ASP A 305 15.65 -8.91 -22.21
C ASP A 305 16.52 -8.36 -21.07
N PRO A 306 17.24 -9.22 -20.31
CA PRO A 306 18.13 -8.79 -19.24
C PRO A 306 19.21 -7.80 -19.70
N LYS A 307 19.57 -7.78 -21.00
CA LYS A 307 20.54 -6.82 -21.56
C LYS A 307 20.03 -5.38 -21.58
N THR A 308 18.71 -5.17 -21.49
CA THR A 308 18.13 -3.82 -21.33
C THR A 308 18.27 -3.28 -19.91
N TRP A 309 18.79 -4.08 -18.97
CA TRP A 309 18.96 -3.68 -17.58
C TRP A 309 20.40 -3.22 -17.33
N GLY A 310 20.60 -1.92 -17.47
CA GLY A 310 21.87 -1.20 -17.32
C GLY A 310 21.89 -0.02 -18.30
N GLY A 311 22.27 1.19 -17.87
CA GLY A 311 22.32 2.43 -18.67
C GLY A 311 20.98 2.97 -19.19
N ASP A 312 20.15 2.11 -19.77
CA ASP A 312 18.93 2.41 -20.54
C ASP A 312 17.63 1.90 -19.87
N PHE A 313 17.73 1.51 -18.59
CA PHE A 313 16.62 0.93 -17.82
C PHE A 313 15.38 1.84 -17.73
N LEU A 314 15.61 3.14 -17.48
CA LEU A 314 14.53 4.13 -17.38
C LEU A 314 13.76 4.26 -18.69
N GLU A 315 14.47 4.19 -19.82
CA GLU A 315 13.88 4.28 -21.13
C GLU A 315 13.08 3.01 -21.46
N ALA A 316 13.60 1.83 -21.11
CA ALA A 316 12.84 0.58 -21.22
C ALA A 316 11.54 0.61 -20.38
N ALA A 317 11.60 1.10 -19.15
CA ALA A 317 10.42 1.27 -18.29
C ALA A 317 9.43 2.29 -18.88
N ARG A 318 9.92 3.40 -19.42
CA ARG A 318 9.10 4.41 -20.12
C ARG A 318 8.39 3.81 -21.33
N LYS A 319 9.11 3.11 -22.19
CA LYS A 319 8.57 2.46 -23.40
C LYS A 319 7.53 1.40 -23.05
N ARG A 320 7.76 0.62 -21.98
CA ARG A 320 6.73 -0.28 -21.42
C ARG A 320 5.45 0.46 -21.06
N ALA A 321 5.57 1.60 -20.36
CA ALA A 321 4.42 2.38 -19.93
C ALA A 321 3.65 2.95 -21.13
N ILE A 322 4.36 3.37 -22.19
CA ILE A 322 3.76 3.80 -23.46
C ILE A 322 2.94 2.67 -24.09
N CYS A 323 3.54 1.49 -24.28
CA CYS A 323 2.83 0.33 -24.85
C CYS A 323 1.61 -0.05 -24.01
N THR A 324 1.79 -0.14 -22.69
CA THR A 324 0.70 -0.49 -21.75
C THR A 324 -0.44 0.52 -21.83
N ALA A 325 -0.14 1.82 -21.88
CA ALA A 325 -1.14 2.86 -22.00
C ALA A 325 -1.82 2.89 -23.38
N ALA A 326 -1.13 2.46 -24.44
CA ALA A 326 -1.73 2.29 -25.77
C ALA A 326 -2.74 1.13 -25.78
N ASP A 327 -2.41 0.02 -25.14
CA ASP A 327 -3.30 -1.15 -25.00
C ASP A 327 -4.57 -0.83 -24.20
N TRP A 328 -4.55 0.25 -23.42
CA TRP A 328 -5.68 0.65 -22.62
C TRP A 328 -6.82 1.27 -23.43
N GLY A 329 -6.56 1.70 -24.66
CA GLY A 329 -7.46 2.57 -25.40
C GLY A 329 -7.40 3.99 -24.84
N GLY A 330 -7.88 4.97 -25.61
CA GLY A 330 -7.77 6.39 -25.27
C GLY A 330 -8.50 6.80 -23.96
N GLU A 331 -9.31 5.93 -23.37
CA GLU A 331 -10.02 6.18 -22.11
C GLU A 331 -10.02 4.96 -21.19
N ARG A 332 -10.03 5.21 -19.88
CA ARG A 332 -10.07 4.18 -18.83
C ARG A 332 -11.02 4.55 -17.71
N GLU A 333 -11.86 3.59 -17.33
CA GLU A 333 -12.70 3.72 -16.14
C GLU A 333 -11.86 3.43 -14.89
N LEU A 334 -11.78 4.41 -14.00
CA LEU A 334 -11.18 4.28 -12.67
C LEU A 334 -12.26 4.45 -11.60
N GLU A 335 -12.10 3.70 -10.50
CA GLU A 335 -12.98 3.80 -9.35
C GLU A 335 -12.26 4.49 -8.20
N VAL A 336 -12.88 5.51 -7.63
CA VAL A 336 -12.42 6.14 -6.39
C VAL A 336 -13.41 5.78 -5.28
N GLN A 337 -12.89 5.28 -4.16
CA GLN A 337 -13.70 4.96 -2.99
C GLN A 337 -13.34 5.89 -1.83
N ALA A 338 -14.31 6.12 -0.95
CA ALA A 338 -14.07 6.80 0.32
C ALA A 338 -14.77 6.06 1.45
N LEU A 339 -14.09 5.99 2.59
CA LEU A 339 -14.60 5.43 3.84
C LEU A 339 -14.61 6.54 4.88
N ARG A 340 -15.77 6.74 5.50
CA ARG A 340 -15.95 7.61 6.66
C ARG A 340 -16.34 6.77 7.86
N PHE A 341 -15.79 7.09 9.02
CA PHE A 341 -16.28 6.64 10.33
C PHE A 341 -16.19 7.82 11.30
N GLY A 342 -17.35 8.36 11.68
CA GLY A 342 -17.44 9.59 12.45
C GLY A 342 -16.86 10.82 11.74
N PRO A 343 -15.95 11.60 12.37
CA PRO A 343 -15.29 12.73 11.72
C PRO A 343 -14.10 12.33 10.85
N ALA A 344 -13.70 11.06 10.86
CA ALA A 344 -12.55 10.56 10.10
C ALA A 344 -12.95 10.12 8.69
N GLY A 345 -12.05 10.31 7.73
CA GLY A 345 -12.22 9.90 6.33
C GLY A 345 -10.93 9.39 5.71
N LEU A 346 -11.07 8.35 4.87
CA LEU A 346 -10.01 7.78 4.04
C LEU A 346 -10.47 7.79 2.58
N ALA A 347 -9.58 8.16 1.67
CA ALA A 347 -9.82 8.09 0.23
C ALA A 347 -8.89 7.04 -0.39
N PHE A 348 -9.44 6.20 -1.25
CA PHE A 348 -8.75 5.11 -1.93
C PHE A 348 -8.69 5.40 -3.42
N LEU A 349 -7.47 5.46 -3.94
CA LEU A 349 -7.16 5.81 -5.33
C LEU A 349 -6.60 4.58 -6.05
N PRO A 350 -7.02 4.31 -7.30
CA PRO A 350 -6.57 3.13 -8.03
C PRO A 350 -5.20 3.40 -8.69
N GLY A 351 -4.11 3.11 -7.97
CA GLY A 351 -2.76 3.10 -8.51
C GLY A 351 -1.71 3.75 -7.60
N GLU A 352 -0.50 3.90 -8.12
CA GLU A 352 0.64 4.55 -7.44
C GLU A 352 0.62 6.06 -7.67
N ILE A 353 -0.11 6.78 -6.83
CA ILE A 353 -0.31 8.23 -6.97
C ILE A 353 0.82 9.00 -6.29
N PHE A 354 1.21 10.14 -6.86
CA PHE A 354 2.23 11.03 -6.29
C PHE A 354 1.75 11.70 -4.98
N VAL A 355 2.71 12.00 -4.11
CA VAL A 355 2.48 12.46 -2.73
C VAL A 355 1.75 13.80 -2.63
N GLU A 356 1.86 14.65 -3.63
CA GLU A 356 1.16 15.93 -3.71
C GLU A 356 -0.36 15.76 -3.67
N PHE A 357 -0.87 14.63 -4.19
CA PHE A 357 -2.30 14.32 -4.09
C PHE A 357 -2.71 13.92 -2.67
N ALA A 358 -1.85 13.21 -1.91
CA ALA A 358 -2.12 12.95 -0.49
C ALA A 358 -2.26 14.27 0.28
N ILE A 359 -1.31 15.19 0.08
CA ILE A 359 -1.30 16.50 0.74
C ILE A 359 -2.55 17.32 0.36
N ARG A 360 -2.98 17.27 -0.91
CA ARG A 360 -4.18 17.97 -1.37
C ARG A 360 -5.48 17.38 -0.81
N ILE A 361 -5.57 16.06 -0.70
CA ILE A 361 -6.76 15.37 -0.16
C ILE A 361 -6.90 15.58 1.36
N LYS A 362 -5.78 15.71 2.07
CA LYS A 362 -5.75 15.94 3.52
C LYS A 362 -6.06 17.38 3.93
N LYS A 363 -6.05 18.33 3.00
CA LYS A 363 -6.49 19.73 3.19
C LYS A 363 -7.99 19.82 3.02
#